data_AF-A0A7W1Q048-F1
#
_entry.id   AF-A0A7W1Q048-F1
#
_cell.length_a   1.000
_cell.length_b   1.000
_cell.length_c   1.000
_cell.angle_alpha   90.00
_cell.angle_beta   90.00
_cell.angle_gamma   90.00
#
_symmetry.space_group_name_H-M   'P 1'
#
loop_
_entity.id
_entity.type
_entity.pdbx_description
1 polymer ?
#
loop_
_entity_poly.entity_id
_entity_poly.type
_entity_poly.pdbx_seq_one_letter_code
_entity_poly.pdbx_strand_id
1 'polypeptide(L)'
;MSSARITISVPAQVAAKAQRAVESGHAESVSGYFTALAQHEPDWAAARATLDEMIAEAGGISEEDRRWARSVLDPDGVDLA
;
A
#
# COMPACT_ATOMS: atom_id res chain seq x y z
N MET A 1 26.66 -3.20 8.69
CA MET A 1 25.25 -3.34 8.27
C MET A 1 25.22 -4.36 7.14
N SER A 2 24.40 -5.42 7.25
CA SER A 2 24.18 -6.30 6.10
C SER A 2 23.17 -5.65 5.17
N SER A 3 23.38 -5.75 3.86
CA SER A 3 22.40 -5.33 2.86
C SER A 3 22.01 -6.55 2.04
N ALA A 4 20.71 -6.78 1.91
CA ALA A 4 20.16 -7.77 1.00
C ALA A 4 19.73 -7.05 -0.28
N ARG A 5 20.13 -7.58 -1.44
CA ARG A 5 19.67 -7.07 -2.74
C ARG A 5 18.45 -7.86 -3.18
N ILE A 6 17.35 -7.16 -3.43
CA ILE A 6 16.11 -7.73 -3.94
C ILE A 6 15.81 -7.05 -5.27
N THR A 7 15.47 -7.83 -6.29
CA THR A 7 15.00 -7.32 -7.58
C THR A 7 13.51 -7.62 -7.68
N ILE A 8 12.71 -6.59 -7.94
CA ILE A 8 11.27 -6.71 -8.11
C ILE A 8 10.85 -6.09 -9.45
N SER A 9 9.75 -6.57 -10.01
CA SER A 9 9.06 -5.88 -11.10
C SER A 9 7.92 -5.06 -10.49
N VAL A 10 7.80 -3.80 -10.91
CA VAL A 10 6.72 -2.91 -10.49
C VAL A 10 6.05 -2.31 -11.72
N PRO A 11 4.78 -1.89 -11.63
CA PRO A 11 4.12 -1.18 -12.71
C PRO A 11 4.90 0.08 -13.10
N ALA A 12 4.92 0.41 -14.39
CA ALA A 12 5.71 1.52 -14.92
C ALA A 12 5.37 2.87 -14.27
N GLN A 13 4.10 3.09 -13.93
CA GLN A 13 3.63 4.28 -13.23
C GLN A 13 4.22 4.42 -11.81
N VAL A 14 4.49 3.30 -11.12
CA VAL A 14 5.11 3.28 -9.80
C VAL A 14 6.59 3.63 -9.91
N ALA A 15 7.29 3.03 -10.87
CA ALA A 15 8.68 3.37 -11.16
C ALA A 15 8.84 4.87 -11.53
N ALA A 16 7.94 5.39 -12.36
CA ALA A 16 7.93 6.80 -12.74
C ALA A 16 7.66 7.74 -11.55
N LYS A 17 6.83 7.34 -10.57
CA LYS A 17 6.62 8.11 -9.34
C LYS A 17 7.91 8.20 -8.51
N ALA A 18 8.61 7.08 -8.33
CA ALA A 18 9.89 7.07 -7.63
C ALA A 18 10.94 7.94 -8.35
N GLN A 19 10.99 7.86 -9.68
CA GLN A 19 11.88 8.67 -10.50
C GLN A 19 11.62 10.18 -10.33
N ARG A 20 10.36 10.62 -10.36
CA ARG A 20 9.99 12.02 -10.10
C ARG A 20 10.38 12.50 -8.70
N ALA A 21 10.30 11.61 -7.69
CA ALA A 21 10.72 11.95 -6.33
C ALA A 21 12.23 12.21 -6.27
N VAL A 22 13.03 11.47 -7.03
CA VAL A 22 14.48 11.71 -7.14
C VAL A 22 14.77 13.02 -7.86
N GLU A 23 14.12 13.25 -9.01
CA GLU A 23 14.33 14.47 -9.82
C GLU A 23 13.95 15.75 -9.08
N SER A 24 12.94 15.67 -8.19
CA SER A 24 12.50 16.79 -7.36
C SER A 24 13.27 16.93 -6.04
N GLY A 25 14.28 16.09 -5.80
CA GLY A 25 15.12 16.13 -4.59
C GLY A 25 14.44 15.59 -3.32
N HIS A 26 13.26 14.96 -3.45
CA HIS A 26 12.56 14.34 -2.32
C HIS A 26 13.14 12.96 -1.94
N ALA A 27 14.01 12.38 -2.78
CA ALA A 27 14.74 11.15 -2.50
C ALA A 27 16.14 11.18 -3.14
N GLU A 28 17.13 10.62 -2.45
CA GLU A 28 18.52 10.56 -2.96
C GLU A 28 18.70 9.55 -4.12
N SER A 29 17.82 8.56 -4.21
CA SER A 29 17.81 7.53 -5.27
C SER A 29 16.47 6.79 -5.31
N VAL A 30 16.21 6.06 -6.39
CA VAL A 30 15.00 5.21 -6.53
C VAL A 30 14.96 4.15 -5.42
N SER A 31 16.09 3.51 -5.12
CA SER A 31 16.18 2.56 -3.99
C SER A 31 15.97 3.26 -2.65
N GLY A 32 16.44 4.49 -2.49
CA GLY A 32 16.21 5.31 -1.29
C GLY A 32 14.73 5.60 -1.09
N TYR A 33 14.02 5.97 -2.16
CA TYR A 33 12.57 6.18 -2.14
C TYR A 33 11.82 4.94 -1.63
N PHE A 34 12.11 3.76 -2.18
CA PHE A 34 11.45 2.51 -1.74
C PHE A 34 11.89 2.07 -0.34
N THR A 35 13.14 2.33 0.04
CA THR A 35 13.62 2.04 1.40
C THR A 35 12.88 2.89 2.44
N ALA A 36 12.74 4.20 2.18
CA ALA A 36 11.98 5.09 3.04
C ALA A 36 10.51 4.67 3.11
N LEU A 37 9.90 4.31 1.97
CA LEU A 37 8.54 3.80 1.94
C LEU A 37 8.39 2.54 2.80
N ALA A 38 9.29 1.58 2.67
CA ALA A 38 9.27 0.34 3.46
C ALA A 38 9.53 0.56 4.96
N GLN A 39 10.28 1.60 5.33
CA GLN A 39 10.50 1.97 6.73
C GLN A 39 9.31 2.70 7.35
N HIS A 40 8.56 3.44 6.54
CA HIS A 40 7.40 4.22 6.96
C HIS A 40 6.07 3.50 6.80
N GLU A 41 6.03 2.39 6.05
CA GLU A 41 4.84 1.56 6.00
C GLU A 41 4.54 1.04 7.41
N PRO A 42 3.36 1.34 7.97
CA PRO A 42 2.82 0.58 9.09
C PRO A 42 2.89 -0.90 8.73
N ASP A 43 3.04 -1.76 9.72
CA ASP A 43 2.87 -3.20 9.50
C ASP A 43 1.42 -3.44 9.07
N TRP A 44 1.15 -3.33 7.76
CA TRP A 44 -0.18 -3.46 7.19
C TRP A 44 -0.70 -4.87 7.38
N ALA A 45 0.17 -5.86 7.52
CA ALA A 45 -0.21 -7.21 7.89
C ALA A 45 -0.74 -7.24 9.32
N ALA A 46 -0.04 -6.63 10.28
CA ALA A 46 -0.52 -6.49 11.66
C ALA A 46 -1.80 -5.64 11.74
N ALA A 47 -1.86 -4.50 11.04
CA ALA A 47 -3.05 -3.65 11.01
C ALA A 47 -4.25 -4.36 10.38
N ARG A 48 -4.03 -5.14 9.30
CA ARG A 48 -5.06 -6.00 8.71
C ARG A 48 -5.51 -7.07 9.70
N ALA A 49 -4.59 -7.74 10.38
CA ALA A 49 -4.92 -8.75 11.37
C ALA A 49 -5.78 -8.18 12.51
N THR A 50 -5.40 -7.01 13.06
CA THR A 50 -6.21 -6.32 14.08
C THR A 50 -7.60 -5.95 13.56
N LEU A 51 -7.70 -5.46 12.32
CA LEU A 51 -9.01 -5.14 11.73
C LEU A 51 -9.88 -6.39 11.55
N ASP A 52 -9.29 -7.50 11.09
CA ASP A 52 -10.02 -8.76 10.91
C ASP A 52 -10.53 -9.32 12.24
N GLU A 53 -9.74 -9.19 13.32
CA GLU A 53 -10.17 -9.52 14.69
C GLU A 53 -11.36 -8.65 15.13
N MET A 54 -11.27 -7.33 14.96
CA MET A 54 -12.36 -6.41 15.31
C MET A 54 -13.65 -6.70 14.52
N ILE A 55 -13.51 -7.04 13.24
CA ILE A 55 -14.64 -7.42 12.39
C ILE A 55 -15.27 -8.71 12.90
N ALA A 56 -14.47 -9.71 13.28
CA ALA A 56 -14.97 -10.97 13.82
C ALA A 56 -15.71 -10.75 15.15
N GLU A 57 -15.16 -9.93 16.06
CA GLU A 57 -15.78 -9.57 17.33
C GLU A 57 -17.11 -8.83 17.15
N ALA A 58 -17.21 -7.99 16.11
CA ALA A 58 -18.43 -7.26 15.77
C ALA A 58 -19.50 -8.12 15.07
N GLY A 59 -19.21 -9.40 14.77
CA GLY A 59 -20.14 -10.30 14.06
C GLY A 59 -20.06 -10.20 12.53
N GLY A 60 -18.99 -9.61 11.99
CA GLY A 60 -18.75 -9.45 10.56
C GLY A 60 -19.18 -8.10 9.99
N ILE A 61 -18.81 -7.85 8.73
CA ILE A 61 -19.31 -6.72 7.94
C ILE A 61 -20.42 -7.24 7.03
N SER A 62 -21.58 -6.56 7.03
CA SER A 62 -22.69 -6.90 6.15
C SER A 62 -22.36 -6.64 4.68
N GLU A 63 -23.02 -7.33 3.76
CA GLU A 63 -22.79 -7.12 2.33
C GLU A 63 -23.30 -5.75 1.85
N GLU A 64 -24.27 -5.17 2.55
CA GLU A 64 -24.74 -3.81 2.29
C GLU A 64 -23.66 -2.77 2.61
N ASP A 65 -23.01 -2.89 3.78
CA ASP A 65 -21.92 -2.00 4.19
C ASP A 65 -20.72 -2.11 3.25
N ARG A 66 -20.38 -3.33 2.80
CA ARG A 66 -19.32 -3.52 1.80
C ARG A 66 -19.65 -2.83 0.48
N ARG A 67 -20.91 -2.89 0.04
CA ARG A 67 -21.35 -2.28 -1.21
C ARG A 67 -21.34 -0.75 -1.11
N TRP A 68 -21.78 -0.21 0.01
CA TRP A 68 -21.68 1.21 0.31
C TRP A 68 -20.21 1.67 0.35
N ALA A 69 -19.35 0.96 1.07
CA ALA A 69 -17.93 1.30 1.18
C ALA A 69 -17.24 1.33 -0.20
N ARG A 70 -17.50 0.34 -1.06
CA ARG A 70 -17.00 0.33 -2.45
C ARG A 70 -17.46 1.54 -3.25
N SER A 71 -18.75 1.92 -3.13
CA SER A 71 -19.26 3.10 -3.86
C SER A 71 -18.64 4.44 -3.44
N VAL A 72 -18.12 4.53 -2.20
CA VAL A 72 -17.52 5.76 -1.67
C VAL A 72 -16.00 5.79 -1.87
N LEU A 73 -15.33 4.64 -1.71
CA LEU A 73 -13.87 4.54 -1.69
C LEU A 73 -13.26 4.15 -3.04
N ASP A 74 -14.04 3.53 -3.92
CA ASP A 74 -13.64 3.18 -5.28
C ASP A 74 -14.70 3.67 -6.28
N PRO A 75 -14.85 4.99 -6.43
CA PRO A 75 -15.88 5.57 -7.30
C PRO A 75 -15.66 5.24 -8.79
N ASP A 76 -14.45 4.82 -9.18
CA ASP A 76 -14.05 4.55 -10.56
C ASP A 76 -13.85 3.05 -10.88
N GLY A 77 -14.05 2.15 -9.91
CA GLY A 77 -14.07 0.70 -10.13
C GLY A 77 -12.71 0.12 -10.58
N VAL A 78 -11.62 0.46 -9.89
CA VAL A 78 -10.32 -0.16 -10.18
C VAL A 78 -10.28 -1.54 -9.55
N ASP A 79 -10.62 -2.55 -10.34
CA ASP A 79 -10.54 -3.98 -9.99
C ASP A 79 -9.08 -4.36 -9.70
N LEU A 80 -8.69 -4.32 -8.43
CA LEU A 80 -7.43 -4.87 -7.93
C LEU A 80 -7.64 -6.35 -7.63
N ALA A 81 -7.73 -7.14 -8.70
CA ALA A 81 -7.67 -8.60 -8.68
C ALA A 81 -6.25 -9.11 -8.37
#